data_AF-A0A2E5IZ47-F1
#
_entry.id   AF-A0A2E5IZ47-F1
#
_cell.length_a   1.000
_cell.length_b   1.000
_cell.length_c   1.000
_cell.angle_alpha   90.00
_cell.angle_beta   90.00
_cell.angle_gamma   90.00
#
_symmetry.space_group_name_H-M   'P 1'
#
loop_
_entity.id
_entity.type
_entity.pdbx_description
1 polymer ?
#
loop_
_entity_poly.entity_id
_entity_poly.type
_entity_poly.pdbx_seq_one_letter_code
_entity_poly.pdbx_strand_id
1 'polypeptide(L)'
;MFTWDYSKLTHAPVDFSELMAETSRCSNYLPIQPYFNHFIVNHTEGPKKWYLATCSDEPLKVFMPAKVVVQKRGGINVSGPPAADAANTTRPVYDGHEVIYDTQLWARASENVMVFFMHLTLLESIHSSLMNSEEEFIVIEAGTHIGYIKNHPSYEMEHQVIDFGVEDNQFDAGLTASESWWNQRVNPFDYFTDEIKESLKASYQPVYRELIEQGTHPFTDLEDSRANLNSDGEIWGTWFKADSSGAFRSAAAWSVIHVTKTQDLSAETYWKTLEEHPDLSGILLESKRSPLVGKGLYEGRPAGRNRIFIESGNPTIGIAKVIPYYSDPFSTDSTTAYWKYSVDAKSANTTDDTVVIEVFADQQAAQESEFSDRAVKFQREPR
;
A
#
# COMPACT_ATOMS: atom_id res chain seq x y z
N MET A 1 -31.03 1.45 10.69
CA MET A 1 -30.50 1.42 9.31
C MET A 1 -30.46 2.85 8.84
N PHE A 2 -29.28 3.43 8.63
CA PHE A 2 -29.16 4.82 8.14
C PHE A 2 -29.38 4.81 6.65
N THR A 3 -30.41 5.52 6.19
CA THR A 3 -30.72 5.66 4.78
C THR A 3 -30.47 7.12 4.40
N TRP A 4 -29.25 7.42 3.98
CA TRP A 4 -29.02 8.56 3.10
C TRP A 4 -28.34 8.06 1.84
N ASP A 5 -28.69 8.69 0.72
CA ASP A 5 -28.09 8.35 -0.56
C ASP A 5 -26.61 8.73 -0.55
N TYR A 6 -25.77 7.84 -1.06
CA TYR A 6 -24.35 8.13 -1.21
C TYR A 6 -24.16 9.30 -2.19
N SER A 7 -23.61 10.41 -1.72
CA SER A 7 -23.45 11.64 -2.51
C SER A 7 -22.06 11.82 -3.13
N LYS A 8 -21.30 10.73 -3.33
CA LYS A 8 -19.86 10.76 -3.64
C LYS A 8 -19.02 11.43 -2.53
N LEU A 9 -17.70 11.41 -2.70
CA LEU A 9 -16.77 12.18 -1.89
C LEU A 9 -16.71 13.62 -2.42
N THR A 10 -17.11 14.59 -1.60
CA THR A 10 -17.29 16.00 -2.02
C THR A 10 -16.18 16.92 -1.54
N HIS A 11 -15.25 16.41 -0.72
CA HIS A 11 -14.09 17.16 -0.22
C HIS A 11 -12.85 16.30 -0.33
N ALA A 12 -11.69 16.90 -0.58
CA ALA A 12 -10.41 16.20 -0.50
C ALA A 12 -10.09 15.82 0.97
N PRO A 13 -9.37 14.70 1.21
CA PRO A 13 -9.03 14.27 2.56
C PRO A 13 -8.00 15.19 3.24
N VAL A 14 -7.29 16.01 2.46
CA VAL A 14 -6.35 17.05 2.89
C VAL A 14 -6.37 18.19 1.88
N ASP A 15 -5.76 19.33 2.21
CA ASP A 15 -5.47 20.37 1.21
C ASP A 15 -4.35 19.88 0.28
N PHE A 16 -4.69 19.56 -0.96
CA PHE A 16 -3.74 19.06 -1.95
C PHE A 16 -2.78 20.15 -2.44
N SER A 17 -3.16 21.43 -2.39
CA SER A 17 -2.22 22.51 -2.74
C SER A 17 -1.11 22.60 -1.69
N GLU A 18 -1.48 22.47 -0.41
CA GLU A 18 -0.51 22.47 0.69
C GLU A 18 0.32 21.17 0.71
N LEU A 19 -0.29 20.00 0.48
CA LEU A 19 0.42 18.72 0.38
C LEU A 19 1.47 18.71 -0.74
N MET A 20 1.15 19.32 -1.89
CA MET A 20 2.04 19.37 -3.06
C MET A 20 3.03 20.54 -3.03
N ALA A 21 2.94 21.45 -2.05
CA ALA A 21 3.86 22.58 -1.92
C ALA A 21 5.29 22.13 -1.60
N GLU A 22 6.30 22.86 -2.09
CA GLU A 22 7.72 22.52 -1.87
C GLU A 22 8.07 22.32 -0.38
N THR A 23 7.46 23.10 0.51
CA THR A 23 7.65 23.02 1.97
C THR A 23 7.12 21.73 2.59
N SER A 24 6.20 21.04 1.92
CA SER A 24 5.62 19.76 2.36
C SER A 24 6.34 18.56 1.75
N ARG A 25 7.14 18.75 0.69
CA ARG A 25 7.73 17.63 -0.06
C ARG A 25 8.87 16.98 0.71
N CYS A 26 8.89 15.66 0.67
CA CYS A 26 10.01 14.86 1.15
C CYS A 26 10.97 14.55 0.00
N SER A 27 12.28 14.57 0.26
CA SER A 27 13.29 14.28 -0.76
C SER A 27 13.23 12.85 -1.30
N ASN A 28 12.83 11.90 -0.45
CA ASN A 28 12.86 10.46 -0.74
C ASN A 28 11.46 9.80 -0.69
N TYR A 29 10.39 10.60 -0.62
CA TYR A 29 9.03 10.09 -0.49
C TYR A 29 8.04 10.99 -1.25
N LEU A 30 7.22 10.39 -2.12
CA LEU A 30 6.24 11.16 -2.90
C LEU A 30 5.11 11.70 -2.00
N PRO A 31 4.64 12.94 -2.21
CA PRO A 31 3.54 13.50 -1.42
C PRO A 31 2.26 12.67 -1.48
N ILE A 32 2.03 12.03 -2.63
CA ILE A 32 1.01 11.00 -2.82
C ILE A 32 1.64 9.77 -3.46
N GLN A 33 1.32 8.62 -2.91
CA GLN A 33 1.50 7.35 -3.59
C GLN A 33 0.15 6.82 -4.04
N PRO A 34 -0.02 6.54 -5.34
CA PRO A 34 -1.33 6.22 -5.90
C PRO A 34 -1.85 4.88 -5.40
N TYR A 35 -3.15 4.68 -5.65
CA TYR A 35 -3.91 3.48 -5.27
C TYR A 35 -3.32 2.17 -5.76
N PHE A 36 -2.49 2.21 -6.79
CA PHE A 36 -1.80 1.04 -7.28
C PHE A 36 -0.28 1.22 -7.19
N ASN A 37 0.24 1.31 -5.96
CA ASN A 37 1.68 1.40 -5.69
C ASN A 37 2.18 0.21 -4.85
N HIS A 38 2.84 -0.75 -5.50
CA HIS A 38 3.46 -1.89 -4.79
C HIS A 38 4.81 -1.56 -4.17
N PHE A 39 5.35 -0.37 -4.41
CA PHE A 39 6.70 0.02 -4.02
C PHE A 39 6.85 0.22 -2.50
N ILE A 40 5.75 0.12 -1.76
CA ILE A 40 5.72 0.09 -0.29
C ILE A 40 5.89 -1.33 0.24
N VAL A 41 7.13 -1.63 0.62
CA VAL A 41 7.61 -2.94 1.06
C VAL A 41 7.21 -3.34 2.49
N ASN A 42 6.59 -2.43 3.24
CA ASN A 42 6.25 -2.65 4.66
C ASN A 42 4.75 -2.90 4.90
N HIS A 43 3.89 -2.65 3.91
CA HIS A 43 2.46 -2.80 4.03
C HIS A 43 2.00 -4.03 3.24
N THR A 44 1.89 -5.15 3.95
CA THR A 44 1.19 -6.33 3.44
C THR A 44 -0.29 -6.11 3.24
N GLU A 45 -0.82 -4.93 3.63
CA GLU A 45 -2.21 -4.48 3.46
C GLU A 45 -2.56 -4.04 2.02
N GLY A 46 -1.54 -4.00 1.16
CA GLY A 46 -1.70 -3.91 -0.29
C GLY A 46 -1.52 -2.49 -0.82
N PRO A 47 -1.36 -2.37 -2.15
CA PRO A 47 -1.17 -1.09 -2.81
C PRO A 47 -2.44 -0.22 -2.74
N LYS A 48 -3.59 -0.83 -2.42
CA LYS A 48 -4.96 -0.36 -2.64
C LYS A 48 -5.46 0.73 -1.70
N LYS A 49 -4.68 1.79 -1.56
CA LYS A 49 -4.99 3.00 -0.79
C LYS A 49 -4.03 4.09 -1.21
N TRP A 50 -4.37 5.33 -0.89
CA TRP A 50 -3.43 6.43 -1.03
C TRP A 50 -2.57 6.52 0.21
N TYR A 51 -1.25 6.64 0.04
CA TYR A 51 -0.35 7.09 1.10
C TYR A 51 -0.11 8.58 0.88
N LEU A 52 -0.58 9.40 1.82
CA LEU A 52 -0.42 10.85 1.78
C LEU A 52 0.67 11.22 2.77
N ALA A 53 1.74 11.84 2.27
CA ALA A 53 2.93 12.10 3.05
C ALA A 53 3.40 13.54 2.97
N THR A 54 3.94 14.04 4.09
CA THR A 54 4.53 15.36 4.18
C THR A 54 5.76 15.35 5.08
N CYS A 55 6.73 16.19 4.72
CA CYS A 55 7.88 16.53 5.55
C CYS A 55 7.78 17.94 6.13
N SER A 56 6.60 18.57 6.02
CA SER A 56 6.31 19.83 6.69
C SER A 56 6.47 19.68 8.20
N ASP A 57 7.13 20.66 8.81
CA ASP A 57 7.18 20.79 10.26
C ASP A 57 5.79 21.06 10.85
N GLU A 58 4.99 21.85 10.12
CA GLU A 58 3.60 22.16 10.46
C GLU A 58 2.69 20.97 10.12
N PRO A 59 1.82 20.54 11.06
CA PRO A 59 0.94 19.41 10.84
C PRO A 59 -0.15 19.73 9.83
N LEU A 60 -0.21 18.96 8.75
CA LEU A 60 -1.22 19.12 7.70
C LEU A 60 -2.59 18.60 8.18
N LYS A 61 -3.64 19.39 7.98
CA LYS A 61 -5.01 19.04 8.41
C LYS A 61 -5.63 17.96 7.53
N VAL A 62 -6.39 17.08 8.18
CA VAL A 62 -7.15 16.00 7.56
C VAL A 62 -8.64 16.26 7.72
N PHE A 63 -9.38 16.11 6.63
CA PHE A 63 -10.81 16.39 6.54
C PHE A 63 -11.59 15.15 6.15
N MET A 64 -12.82 15.04 6.65
CA MET A 64 -13.72 13.97 6.25
C MET A 64 -14.27 14.24 4.84
N PRO A 65 -14.05 13.36 3.85
CA PRO A 65 -14.39 13.65 2.44
C PRO A 65 -15.88 13.59 2.11
N ALA A 66 -16.70 12.97 2.98
CA ALA A 66 -18.13 12.81 2.80
C ALA A 66 -18.86 12.87 4.14
N LYS A 67 -20.19 12.97 4.12
CA LYS A 67 -20.98 12.76 5.32
C LYS A 67 -20.96 11.28 5.68
N VAL A 68 -20.62 10.94 6.92
CA VAL A 68 -20.39 9.56 7.34
C VAL A 68 -20.99 9.25 8.71
N VAL A 69 -21.28 7.97 8.95
CA VAL A 69 -21.54 7.39 10.27
C VAL A 69 -20.27 6.71 10.80
N VAL A 70 -19.86 7.04 12.01
CA VAL A 70 -18.79 6.33 12.72
C VAL A 70 -19.41 5.57 13.89
N GLN A 71 -19.23 4.26 13.95
CA GLN A 71 -19.78 3.42 15.01
C GLN A 71 -18.85 3.35 16.22
N LYS A 72 -19.42 3.31 17.43
CA LYS A 72 -18.67 3.20 18.68
C LYS A 72 -17.86 1.90 18.71
N ARG A 73 -18.44 0.82 18.21
CA ARG A 73 -17.75 -0.46 18.01
C ARG A 73 -17.02 -0.48 16.66
N GLY A 74 -15.69 -0.47 16.71
CA GLY A 74 -14.82 -0.70 15.56
C GLY A 74 -14.67 0.49 14.60
N GLY A 75 -15.41 1.59 14.79
CA GLY A 75 -15.26 2.79 13.97
C GLY A 75 -13.99 3.57 14.27
N ILE A 76 -13.52 3.56 15.52
CA ILE A 76 -12.24 4.17 15.90
C ILE A 76 -11.42 3.13 16.67
N ASN A 77 -10.22 2.82 16.18
CA ASN A 77 -9.27 1.94 16.86
C ASN A 77 -7.96 2.69 17.06
N VAL A 78 -7.52 2.83 18.30
CA VAL A 78 -6.24 3.48 18.62
C VAL A 78 -5.16 2.40 18.64
N SER A 79 -4.19 2.52 17.75
CA SER A 79 -2.99 1.67 17.71
C SER A 79 -1.87 2.40 18.46
N GLY A 80 -1.10 1.69 19.28
CA GLY A 80 -0.03 2.28 20.08
C GLY A 80 0.28 1.42 21.30
N PRO A 81 1.51 1.46 21.84
CA PRO A 81 1.89 0.60 22.95
C PRO A 81 0.99 0.88 24.16
N PRO A 82 0.35 -0.14 24.75
CA PRO A 82 -0.13 0.01 26.11
C PRO A 82 1.11 0.17 27.00
N ALA A 83 1.11 1.21 27.84
CA ALA A 83 1.89 1.29 29.09
C ALA A 83 3.29 1.96 29.14
N ALA A 84 3.59 2.98 28.33
CA ALA A 84 4.66 3.94 28.69
C ALA A 84 4.13 5.35 29.02
N ASP A 85 3.08 5.81 28.33
CA ASP A 85 2.45 7.12 28.60
C ASP A 85 1.19 7.06 29.48
N ALA A 86 0.84 5.89 30.03
CA ALA A 86 -0.23 5.81 31.02
C ALA A 86 0.06 6.61 32.32
N ALA A 87 1.30 7.08 32.48
CA ALA A 87 1.70 7.99 33.55
C ALA A 87 1.61 9.49 33.18
N ASN A 88 1.47 9.83 31.88
CA ASN A 88 1.41 11.20 31.40
C ASN A 88 -0.02 11.53 30.96
N THR A 89 -0.80 12.14 31.84
CA THR A 89 -2.23 12.42 31.64
C THR A 89 -2.51 13.54 30.63
N THR A 90 -1.47 14.20 30.10
CA THR A 90 -1.60 15.32 29.16
C THR A 90 -1.49 14.83 27.73
N ARG A 91 -2.56 15.02 26.97
CA ARG A 91 -2.56 14.74 25.54
C ARG A 91 -1.72 15.76 24.76
N PRO A 92 -1.07 15.33 23.66
CA PRO A 92 -0.43 16.26 22.72
C PRO A 92 -1.45 17.26 22.16
N VAL A 93 -0.98 18.47 21.83
CA VAL A 93 -1.81 19.57 21.32
C VAL A 93 -1.26 20.09 20.00
N TYR A 94 -2.12 20.19 18.98
CA TYR A 94 -1.83 20.81 17.69
C TYR A 94 -2.89 21.88 17.38
N ASP A 95 -2.47 23.07 16.96
CA ASP A 95 -3.34 24.25 16.76
C ASP A 95 -4.34 24.51 17.90
N GLY A 96 -3.95 24.23 19.15
CA GLY A 96 -4.82 24.38 20.31
C GLY A 96 -5.84 23.23 20.51
N HIS A 97 -5.75 22.15 19.74
CA HIS A 97 -6.59 20.97 19.88
C HIS A 97 -5.81 19.77 20.44
N GLU A 98 -6.37 19.10 21.44
CA GLU A 98 -5.86 17.80 21.90
C GLU A 98 -6.02 16.73 20.82
N VAL A 99 -5.04 15.84 20.70
CA VAL A 99 -5.04 14.77 19.70
C VAL A 99 -4.68 13.40 20.28
N ILE A 100 -5.02 12.36 19.52
CA ILE A 100 -4.63 10.97 19.74
C ILE A 100 -3.84 10.50 18.52
N TYR A 101 -2.60 10.09 18.72
CA TYR A 101 -1.77 9.55 17.64
C TYR A 101 -2.24 8.17 17.17
N ASP A 102 -1.81 7.82 15.95
CA ASP A 102 -1.88 6.47 15.37
C ASP A 102 -3.25 5.79 15.50
N THR A 103 -4.28 6.52 15.08
CA THR A 103 -5.65 6.07 15.10
C THR A 103 -6.06 5.53 13.72
N GLN A 104 -6.82 4.44 13.72
CA GLN A 104 -7.59 3.99 12.57
C GLN A 104 -9.03 4.50 12.71
N LEU A 105 -9.54 5.09 11.64
CA LEU A 105 -10.92 5.56 11.55
C LEU A 105 -11.61 4.84 10.39
N TRP A 106 -12.74 4.20 10.67
CA TRP A 106 -13.58 3.49 9.73
C TRP A 106 -14.97 4.13 9.75
N ALA A 107 -15.38 4.74 8.64
CA ALA A 107 -16.57 5.56 8.58
C ALA A 107 -17.46 5.20 7.37
N ARG A 108 -18.73 4.92 7.63
CA ARG A 108 -19.70 4.51 6.59
C ARG A 108 -20.25 5.74 5.89
N ALA A 109 -19.94 5.89 4.61
CA ALA A 109 -20.52 6.93 3.75
C ALA A 109 -21.89 6.52 3.19
N SER A 110 -22.14 5.22 3.08
CA SER A 110 -23.44 4.64 2.73
C SER A 110 -23.57 3.21 3.29
N GLU A 111 -24.60 2.46 2.88
CA GLU A 111 -24.70 1.03 3.20
C GLU A 111 -23.51 0.22 2.65
N ASN A 112 -22.98 0.65 1.51
CA ASN A 112 -22.01 -0.11 0.73
C ASN A 112 -20.61 0.49 0.73
N VAL A 113 -20.51 1.80 0.92
CA VAL A 113 -19.25 2.54 0.83
C VAL A 113 -18.77 2.94 2.22
N MET A 114 -17.54 2.55 2.52
CA MET A 114 -16.80 2.95 3.71
C MET A 114 -15.56 3.73 3.31
N VAL A 115 -15.29 4.83 3.99
CA VAL A 115 -14.01 5.53 3.91
C VAL A 115 -13.20 5.19 5.15
N PHE A 116 -11.90 5.08 5.00
CA PHE A 116 -11.02 4.81 6.13
C PHE A 116 -9.74 5.61 6.10
N PHE A 117 -9.25 5.87 7.31
CA PHE A 117 -7.94 6.45 7.56
C PHE A 117 -7.14 5.51 8.45
N MET A 118 -5.86 5.32 8.15
CA MET A 118 -4.89 4.66 9.04
C MET A 118 -3.76 5.63 9.38
N HIS A 119 -3.13 5.42 10.53
CA HIS A 119 -2.07 6.29 11.06
C HIS A 119 -2.51 7.75 11.29
N LEU A 120 -3.81 7.99 11.43
CA LEU A 120 -4.38 9.32 11.65
C LEU A 120 -4.02 9.82 13.06
N THR A 121 -3.49 11.04 13.15
CA THR A 121 -3.52 11.78 14.41
C THR A 121 -4.90 12.41 14.58
N LEU A 122 -5.79 11.74 15.31
CA LEU A 122 -7.19 12.08 15.43
C LEU A 122 -7.40 13.20 16.46
N LEU A 123 -8.29 14.15 16.17
CA LEU A 123 -8.75 15.11 17.17
C LEU A 123 -9.48 14.41 18.31
N GLU A 124 -9.09 14.71 19.55
CA GLU A 124 -9.75 14.12 20.72
C GLU A 124 -11.23 14.46 20.78
N SER A 125 -11.64 15.63 20.29
CA SER A 125 -13.05 16.02 20.25
C SER A 125 -13.91 15.05 19.43
N ILE A 126 -13.38 14.46 18.36
CA ILE A 126 -14.08 13.44 17.56
C ILE A 126 -14.22 12.15 18.35
N HIS A 127 -13.12 11.68 18.96
CA HIS A 127 -13.12 10.47 19.77
C HIS A 127 -14.06 10.59 20.99
N SER A 128 -13.94 11.67 21.75
CA SER A 128 -14.81 11.98 22.89
C SER A 128 -16.27 12.12 22.48
N SER A 129 -16.57 12.72 21.33
CA SER A 129 -17.95 12.79 20.82
C SER A 129 -18.52 11.40 20.57
N LEU A 130 -17.72 10.47 20.02
CA LEU A 130 -18.15 9.09 19.82
C LEU A 130 -18.35 8.35 21.14
N MET A 131 -17.39 8.48 22.07
CA MET A 131 -17.46 7.77 23.36
C MET A 131 -18.62 8.24 24.24
N ASN A 132 -18.88 9.55 24.25
CA ASN A 132 -19.93 10.17 25.04
C ASN A 132 -21.30 10.19 24.35
N SER A 133 -21.40 9.75 23.09
CA SER A 133 -22.67 9.64 22.39
C SER A 133 -23.61 8.67 23.13
N GLU A 134 -24.84 9.11 23.39
CA GLU A 134 -25.93 8.27 23.89
C GLU A 134 -26.33 7.21 22.84
N GLU A 135 -26.09 7.53 21.57
CA GLU A 135 -26.23 6.61 20.46
C GLU A 135 -24.94 5.77 20.28
N GLU A 136 -25.06 4.58 19.68
CA GLU A 136 -23.91 3.71 19.37
C GLU A 136 -23.05 4.20 18.17
N PHE A 137 -23.21 5.46 17.79
CA PHE A 137 -22.55 6.10 16.65
C PHE A 137 -22.53 7.62 16.78
N ILE A 138 -21.74 8.27 15.92
CA ILE A 138 -21.85 9.71 15.61
C ILE A 138 -21.95 9.91 14.10
N VAL A 139 -22.45 11.08 13.69
CA VAL A 139 -22.42 11.54 12.31
C VAL A 139 -21.34 12.62 12.19
N ILE A 140 -20.47 12.49 11.19
CA ILE A 140 -19.47 13.50 10.84
C ILE A 140 -19.86 14.06 9.48
N GLU A 141 -20.03 15.38 9.38
CA GLU A 141 -20.36 16.05 8.12
C GLU A 141 -19.14 16.12 7.19
N ALA A 142 -19.38 16.16 5.88
CA ALA A 142 -18.30 16.36 4.90
C ALA A 142 -17.56 17.69 5.15
N GLY A 143 -16.25 17.69 4.94
CA GLY A 143 -15.39 18.85 5.20
C GLY A 143 -15.06 19.09 6.67
N THR A 144 -15.54 18.25 7.60
CA THR A 144 -15.16 18.34 9.01
C THR A 144 -13.67 18.05 9.17
N HIS A 145 -12.93 18.94 9.83
CA HIS A 145 -11.55 18.68 10.26
C HIS A 145 -11.55 17.60 11.34
N ILE A 146 -10.87 16.47 11.07
CA ILE A 146 -10.89 15.28 11.93
C ILE A 146 -9.54 14.97 12.58
N GLY A 147 -8.46 15.56 12.08
CA GLY A 147 -7.12 15.24 12.55
C GLY A 147 -6.02 15.78 11.67
N TYR A 148 -4.83 15.19 11.76
CA TYR A 148 -3.64 15.66 11.09
C TYR A 148 -2.83 14.52 10.46
N ILE A 149 -2.08 14.83 9.40
CA ILE A 149 -0.95 14.01 8.95
C ILE A 149 0.21 14.23 9.93
N LYS A 150 0.25 13.40 10.97
CA LYS A 150 1.33 13.39 11.95
C LYS A 150 1.49 11.98 12.51
N ASN A 151 2.73 11.52 12.58
CA ASN A 151 3.11 10.24 13.15
C ASN A 151 3.38 10.41 14.64
N HIS A 152 3.25 9.31 15.40
CA HIS A 152 3.73 9.29 16.76
C HIS A 152 5.25 9.55 16.79
N PRO A 153 5.77 10.40 17.69
CA PRO A 153 7.20 10.73 17.74
C PRO A 153 8.13 9.50 17.87
N SER A 154 7.66 8.43 18.53
CA SER A 154 8.43 7.18 18.69
C SER A 154 8.64 6.39 17.40
N TYR A 155 8.00 6.78 16.29
CA TYR A 155 8.23 6.12 14.99
C TYR A 155 9.52 6.59 14.34
N GLU A 156 10.11 7.72 14.80
CA GLU A 156 11.40 8.23 14.32
C GLU A 156 11.50 8.31 12.79
N MET A 157 10.37 8.58 12.13
CA MET A 157 10.28 8.67 10.67
C MET A 157 10.63 10.08 10.20
N GLU A 158 11.39 10.17 9.10
CA GLU A 158 11.75 11.44 8.45
C GLU A 158 10.56 12.12 7.75
N HIS A 159 9.45 11.42 7.59
CA HIS A 159 8.22 11.91 6.97
C HIS A 159 7.00 11.55 7.84
N GLN A 160 5.96 12.36 7.74
CA GLN A 160 4.64 12.13 8.31
C GLN A 160 3.77 11.46 7.25
N VAL A 161 2.98 10.45 7.60
CA VAL A 161 2.16 9.73 6.60
C VAL A 161 0.82 9.31 7.20
N ILE A 162 -0.22 9.38 6.39
CA ILE A 162 -1.49 8.69 6.65
C ILE A 162 -1.83 7.81 5.46
N ASP A 163 -2.63 6.80 5.73
CA ASP A 163 -3.24 6.02 4.67
C ASP A 163 -4.69 6.44 4.54
N PHE A 164 -5.14 6.70 3.32
CA PHE A 164 -6.52 7.02 3.00
C PHE A 164 -7.06 6.03 1.98
N GLY A 165 -8.20 5.41 2.26
CA GLY A 165 -8.79 4.45 1.35
C GLY A 165 -10.31 4.41 1.38
N VAL A 166 -10.84 3.69 0.39
CA VAL A 166 -12.28 3.44 0.22
C VAL A 166 -12.48 1.94 0.08
N GLU A 167 -13.51 1.42 0.76
CA GLU A 167 -14.01 0.06 0.61
C GLU A 167 -15.44 0.11 0.11
N ASP A 168 -15.74 -0.64 -0.95
CA ASP A 168 -17.07 -0.81 -1.53
C ASP A 168 -17.45 -2.29 -1.45
N ASN A 169 -18.45 -2.61 -0.63
CA ASN A 169 -18.87 -4.00 -0.41
C ASN A 169 -19.52 -4.65 -1.65
N GLN A 170 -19.86 -3.86 -2.68
CA GLN A 170 -20.39 -4.36 -3.96
C GLN A 170 -19.28 -4.56 -4.99
N PHE A 171 -18.06 -4.12 -4.69
CA PHE A 171 -16.90 -4.30 -5.55
C PHE A 171 -16.16 -5.58 -5.19
N ASP A 172 -15.77 -6.33 -6.22
CA ASP A 172 -14.87 -7.47 -6.10
C ASP A 172 -13.73 -7.33 -7.10
N ALA A 173 -12.52 -7.19 -6.58
CA ALA A 173 -11.31 -7.14 -7.36
C ALA A 173 -10.88 -8.48 -7.97
N GLY A 174 -11.41 -9.60 -7.48
CA GLY A 174 -11.01 -10.94 -7.92
C GLY A 174 -9.55 -11.30 -7.61
N LEU A 175 -8.92 -10.67 -6.61
CA LEU A 175 -7.53 -10.96 -6.22
C LEU A 175 -7.41 -12.26 -5.45
N THR A 176 -8.41 -12.57 -4.62
CA THR A 176 -8.49 -13.74 -3.75
C THR A 176 -9.84 -14.42 -3.93
N ALA A 177 -9.94 -15.72 -3.61
CA ALA A 177 -11.21 -16.44 -3.68
C ALA A 177 -12.13 -16.13 -2.48
N SER A 178 -11.57 -15.60 -1.39
CA SER A 178 -12.34 -15.20 -0.22
C SER A 178 -13.04 -13.85 -0.38
N GLU A 179 -14.21 -13.72 0.23
CA GLU A 179 -14.84 -12.43 0.52
C GLU A 179 -14.01 -11.70 1.59
N SER A 180 -12.97 -11.01 1.13
CA SER A 180 -12.03 -10.27 1.94
C SER A 180 -12.15 -8.78 1.66
N TRP A 181 -11.90 -7.94 2.67
CA TRP A 181 -11.77 -6.48 2.50
C TRP A 181 -10.74 -6.12 1.42
N TRP A 182 -9.77 -7.01 1.17
CA TRP A 182 -8.77 -6.86 0.11
C TRP A 182 -9.36 -6.79 -1.30
N ASN A 183 -10.44 -7.53 -1.52
CA ASN A 183 -11.19 -7.54 -2.77
C ASN A 183 -12.10 -6.32 -2.91
N GLN A 184 -12.51 -5.71 -1.79
CA GLN A 184 -13.48 -4.62 -1.73
C GLN A 184 -12.84 -3.22 -1.78
N ARG A 185 -11.51 -3.12 -1.66
CA ARG A 185 -10.83 -1.84 -1.82
C ARG A 185 -10.88 -1.36 -3.27
N VAL A 186 -11.05 -0.04 -3.42
CA VAL A 186 -11.22 0.68 -4.68
C VAL A 186 -10.40 1.96 -4.68
N ASN A 187 -10.07 2.48 -5.87
CA ASN A 187 -9.32 3.72 -5.99
C ASN A 187 -10.13 4.88 -5.39
N PRO A 188 -9.64 5.57 -4.34
CA PRO A 188 -10.34 6.72 -3.78
C PRO A 188 -10.62 7.79 -4.83
N PHE A 189 -9.75 7.91 -5.84
CA PHE A 189 -9.95 8.84 -6.96
C PHE A 189 -11.35 8.71 -7.56
N ASP A 190 -11.79 7.48 -7.85
CA ASP A 190 -13.03 7.21 -8.58
C ASP A 190 -14.29 7.66 -7.85
N TYR A 191 -14.22 7.74 -6.52
CA TYR A 191 -15.34 8.01 -5.64
C TYR A 191 -15.55 9.52 -5.39
N PHE A 192 -14.61 10.37 -5.78
CA PHE A 192 -14.78 11.83 -5.75
C PHE A 192 -15.77 12.34 -6.81
N THR A 193 -16.40 13.48 -6.52
CA THR A 193 -17.11 14.26 -7.53
C THR A 193 -16.15 14.76 -8.61
N ASP A 194 -16.68 15.06 -9.80
CA ASP A 194 -15.85 15.49 -10.93
C ASP A 194 -15.10 16.80 -10.62
N GLU A 195 -15.74 17.73 -9.90
CA GLU A 195 -15.11 18.96 -9.41
C GLU A 195 -13.88 18.68 -8.55
N ILE A 196 -13.98 17.76 -7.60
CA ILE A 196 -12.87 17.39 -6.73
C ILE A 196 -11.79 16.64 -7.52
N LYS A 197 -12.17 15.73 -8.42
CA LYS A 197 -11.20 15.05 -9.32
C LYS A 197 -10.37 16.05 -10.12
N GLU A 198 -10.99 17.06 -10.72
CA GLU A 198 -10.26 18.09 -11.47
C GLU A 198 -9.34 18.92 -10.57
N SER A 199 -9.79 19.28 -9.37
CA SER A 199 -8.96 20.01 -8.38
C SER A 199 -7.74 19.19 -7.94
N LEU A 200 -7.91 17.90 -7.67
CA LEU A 200 -6.84 16.98 -7.29
C LEU A 200 -5.80 16.83 -8.42
N LYS A 201 -6.27 16.61 -9.66
CA LYS A 201 -5.40 16.54 -10.84
C LYS A 201 -4.63 17.84 -11.05
N ALA A 202 -5.30 18.99 -10.98
CA ALA A 202 -4.66 20.28 -11.15
C ALA A 202 -3.56 20.53 -10.10
N SER A 203 -3.80 20.13 -8.84
CA SER A 203 -2.82 20.29 -7.75
C SER A 203 -1.64 19.32 -7.89
N TYR A 204 -1.87 18.10 -8.39
CA TYR A 204 -0.82 17.09 -8.58
C TYR A 204 0.03 17.33 -9.84
N GLN A 205 -0.51 18.02 -10.84
CA GLN A 205 0.12 18.20 -12.14
C GLN A 205 1.57 18.72 -12.12
N PRO A 206 1.96 19.68 -11.25
CA PRO A 206 3.35 20.13 -11.17
C PRO A 206 4.29 19.01 -10.72
N VAL A 207 3.90 18.26 -9.67
CA VAL A 207 4.67 17.12 -9.18
C VAL A 207 4.77 16.04 -10.26
N TYR A 208 3.66 15.71 -10.93
CA TYR A 208 3.67 14.73 -12.02
C TYR A 208 4.65 15.11 -13.15
N ARG A 209 4.74 16.38 -13.53
CA ARG A 209 5.72 16.85 -14.53
C ARG A 209 7.16 16.65 -14.07
N GLU A 210 7.46 16.94 -12.81
CA GLU A 210 8.79 16.66 -12.25
C GLU A 210 9.12 15.17 -12.29
N LEU A 211 8.13 14.30 -12.03
CA LEU A 211 8.30 12.84 -12.11
C LEU A 211 8.54 12.37 -13.55
N ILE A 212 7.89 12.99 -14.54
CA ILE A 212 8.18 12.77 -15.97
C ILE A 212 9.64 13.15 -16.27
N GLU A 213 10.09 14.33 -15.85
CA GLU A 213 11.46 14.80 -16.09
C GLU A 213 12.50 13.88 -15.43
N GLN A 214 12.19 13.33 -14.25
CA GLN A 214 13.05 12.39 -13.55
C GLN A 214 13.09 11.00 -14.21
N GLY A 215 11.98 10.52 -14.78
CA GLY A 215 11.91 9.32 -15.61
C GLY A 215 12.18 7.98 -14.89
N THR A 216 12.13 7.95 -13.55
CA THR A 216 12.49 6.77 -12.73
C THR A 216 11.38 6.28 -11.79
N HIS A 217 10.16 6.81 -11.95
CA HIS A 217 9.02 6.52 -11.07
C HIS A 217 8.01 5.59 -11.73
N PRO A 218 7.87 4.34 -11.25
CA PRO A 218 7.05 3.32 -11.91
C PRO A 218 5.54 3.39 -11.60
N PHE A 219 5.13 4.09 -10.54
CA PHE A 219 3.74 4.16 -10.07
C PHE A 219 3.36 5.60 -9.71
N THR A 220 2.71 6.31 -10.62
CA THR A 220 2.43 7.75 -10.46
C THR A 220 1.04 8.19 -10.93
N ASP A 221 0.33 7.32 -11.64
CA ASP A 221 -0.99 7.61 -12.19
C ASP A 221 -2.07 7.55 -11.09
N LEU A 222 -2.74 8.67 -10.84
CA LEU A 222 -3.84 8.78 -9.88
C LEU A 222 -5.13 8.12 -10.39
N GLU A 223 -5.27 8.02 -11.71
CA GLU A 223 -6.44 7.48 -12.40
C GLU A 223 -6.32 5.96 -12.62
N ASP A 224 -5.19 5.37 -12.24
CA ASP A 224 -5.01 3.92 -12.29
C ASP A 224 -5.86 3.21 -11.23
N SER A 225 -7.01 2.74 -11.70
CA SER A 225 -8.00 2.03 -10.93
C SER A 225 -7.99 0.53 -11.19
N ARG A 226 -6.87 -0.04 -11.65
CA ARG A 226 -6.77 -1.49 -11.86
C ARG A 226 -7.11 -2.23 -10.57
N ALA A 227 -8.09 -3.12 -10.70
CA ALA A 227 -8.58 -3.90 -9.58
C ALA A 227 -7.62 -5.05 -9.21
N ASN A 228 -6.96 -5.61 -10.22
CA ASN A 228 -6.25 -6.88 -10.15
C ASN A 228 -5.01 -6.86 -11.03
N LEU A 229 -3.88 -7.35 -10.51
CA LEU A 229 -2.64 -7.57 -11.28
C LEU A 229 -2.28 -9.04 -11.43
N ASN A 230 -3.07 -9.95 -10.86
CA ASN A 230 -2.86 -11.37 -11.08
C ASN A 230 -3.07 -11.66 -12.56
N SER A 231 -2.09 -12.31 -13.16
CA SER A 231 -2.20 -12.85 -14.52
C SER A 231 -2.32 -14.37 -14.41
N ASP A 232 -3.33 -14.93 -15.07
CA ASP A 232 -3.70 -16.35 -15.04
C ASP A 232 -2.54 -17.23 -15.47
N GLY A 233 -2.07 -18.12 -14.59
CA GLY A 233 -0.99 -19.05 -14.90
C GLY A 233 0.37 -18.39 -15.17
N GLU A 234 0.55 -17.13 -14.75
CA GLU A 234 1.81 -16.39 -14.88
C GLU A 234 2.30 -15.90 -13.51
N ILE A 235 3.60 -15.63 -13.41
CA ILE A 235 4.26 -15.17 -12.17
C ILE A 235 3.81 -13.76 -11.73
N TRP A 236 3.08 -13.02 -12.57
CA TRP A 236 2.67 -11.65 -12.27
C TRP A 236 1.53 -11.58 -11.25
N GLY A 237 1.56 -10.56 -10.40
CA GLY A 237 0.54 -10.25 -9.41
C GLY A 237 1.01 -10.43 -7.97
N THR A 238 0.06 -10.64 -7.08
CA THR A 238 0.31 -10.78 -5.64
C THR A 238 0.37 -12.26 -5.26
N TRP A 239 1.35 -12.60 -4.42
CA TRP A 239 1.55 -13.96 -3.93
C TRP A 239 1.79 -13.97 -2.43
N PHE A 240 1.08 -14.85 -1.74
CA PHE A 240 1.17 -15.09 -0.31
C PHE A 240 1.96 -16.37 -0.05
N LYS A 241 2.84 -16.32 0.93
CA LYS A 241 3.64 -17.48 1.31
C LYS A 241 2.75 -18.62 1.81
N ALA A 242 2.95 -19.83 1.29
CA ALA A 242 2.03 -20.95 1.57
C ALA A 242 2.25 -21.60 2.95
N ASP A 243 3.43 -21.43 3.56
CA ASP A 243 3.79 -21.99 4.87
C ASP A 243 3.68 -20.98 6.02
N SER A 244 3.13 -19.79 5.76
CA SER A 244 2.91 -18.74 6.76
C SER A 244 1.42 -18.48 6.95
N SER A 245 0.96 -18.47 8.20
CA SER A 245 -0.37 -17.94 8.57
C SER A 245 -0.26 -16.47 8.95
N GLY A 246 -1.24 -15.65 8.56
CA GLY A 246 -1.33 -14.26 8.99
C GLY A 246 -0.47 -13.29 8.19
N ALA A 247 -0.39 -13.47 6.87
CA ALA A 247 0.32 -12.54 5.97
C ALA A 247 -0.07 -11.07 6.22
N PHE A 248 -1.34 -10.82 6.55
CA PHE A 248 -1.84 -9.48 6.87
C PHE A 248 -1.66 -9.03 8.33
N ARG A 249 -1.33 -9.94 9.26
CA ARG A 249 -1.29 -9.63 10.70
C ARG A 249 0.08 -9.14 11.17
N SER A 250 1.15 -9.75 10.67
CA SER A 250 2.53 -9.46 11.12
C SER A 250 3.44 -8.96 10.01
N ALA A 251 2.97 -8.99 8.76
CA ALA A 251 3.71 -8.55 7.58
C ALA A 251 5.12 -9.17 7.44
N ALA A 252 5.31 -10.39 7.98
CA ALA A 252 6.60 -11.08 8.11
C ALA A 252 7.43 -11.10 6.80
N ALA A 253 8.75 -11.27 6.92
CA ALA A 253 9.64 -11.34 5.76
C ALA A 253 9.17 -12.40 4.73
N TRP A 254 9.02 -11.97 3.47
CA TRP A 254 8.45 -12.74 2.35
C TRP A 254 7.06 -13.34 2.58
N SER A 255 6.29 -12.87 3.56
CA SER A 255 4.89 -13.28 3.73
C SER A 255 4.03 -12.90 2.52
N VAL A 256 4.39 -11.80 1.84
CA VAL A 256 3.81 -11.35 0.57
C VAL A 256 4.92 -10.95 -0.38
N ILE A 257 4.81 -11.35 -1.64
CA ILE A 257 5.59 -10.78 -2.75
C ILE A 257 4.63 -10.23 -3.82
N HIS A 258 5.03 -9.14 -4.45
CA HIS A 258 4.33 -8.56 -5.60
C HIS A 258 5.26 -8.55 -6.79
N VAL A 259 4.81 -9.07 -7.93
CA VAL A 259 5.57 -9.08 -9.17
C VAL A 259 4.76 -8.34 -10.22
N THR A 260 5.17 -7.13 -10.58
CA THR A 260 4.44 -6.28 -11.54
C THR A 260 5.20 -6.27 -12.87
N LYS A 261 4.53 -6.67 -13.96
CA LYS A 261 5.13 -6.68 -15.31
C LYS A 261 5.35 -5.27 -15.84
N THR A 262 6.32 -5.10 -16.72
CA THR A 262 6.71 -3.79 -17.26
C THR A 262 5.56 -3.02 -17.92
N GLN A 263 4.63 -3.72 -18.58
CA GLN A 263 3.47 -3.12 -19.24
C GLN A 263 2.49 -2.48 -18.26
N ASP A 264 2.58 -2.88 -16.99
CA ASP A 264 1.74 -2.38 -15.92
C ASP A 264 2.33 -1.15 -15.20
N LEU A 265 3.49 -0.64 -15.64
CA LEU A 265 4.17 0.51 -15.04
C LEU A 265 3.85 1.80 -15.80
N SER A 266 3.90 2.95 -15.12
CA SER A 266 3.67 4.27 -15.72
C SER A 266 4.82 4.65 -16.66
N ALA A 267 4.69 4.32 -17.95
CA ALA A 267 5.74 4.55 -18.95
C ALA A 267 6.20 6.01 -19.04
N GLU A 268 5.28 6.97 -18.89
CA GLU A 268 5.58 8.40 -18.96
C GLU A 268 6.51 8.90 -17.85
N THR A 269 6.47 8.29 -16.66
CA THR A 269 7.30 8.66 -15.52
C THR A 269 8.43 7.68 -15.26
N TYR A 270 8.49 6.57 -16.00
CA TYR A 270 9.49 5.51 -15.84
C TYR A 270 10.37 5.28 -17.08
N TRP A 271 10.22 6.12 -18.11
CA TRP A 271 10.87 5.96 -19.42
C TRP A 271 12.39 5.80 -19.34
N LYS A 272 13.08 6.55 -18.47
CA LYS A 272 14.55 6.51 -18.41
C LYS A 272 15.04 5.14 -17.95
N THR A 273 14.39 4.56 -16.93
CA THR A 273 14.74 3.21 -16.49
C THR A 273 14.40 2.16 -17.54
N LEU A 274 13.30 2.34 -18.30
CA LEU A 274 12.95 1.45 -19.41
C LEU A 274 13.94 1.56 -20.59
N GLU A 275 14.49 2.74 -20.86
CA GLU A 275 15.55 2.94 -21.85
C GLU A 275 16.89 2.34 -21.42
N GLU A 276 17.24 2.48 -20.14
CA GLU A 276 18.46 1.88 -19.55
C GLU A 276 18.36 0.34 -19.48
N HIS A 277 17.15 -0.20 -19.39
CA HIS A 277 16.85 -1.63 -19.24
C HIS A 277 15.74 -2.07 -20.20
N PRO A 278 16.00 -2.13 -21.52
CA PRO A 278 14.98 -2.45 -22.53
C PRO A 278 14.42 -3.87 -22.42
N ASP A 279 15.10 -4.76 -21.70
CA ASP A 279 14.74 -6.14 -21.42
C ASP A 279 14.08 -6.34 -20.05
N LEU A 280 13.81 -5.26 -19.31
CA LEU A 280 13.12 -5.31 -18.02
C LEU A 280 11.78 -6.04 -18.17
N SER A 281 11.61 -7.12 -17.43
CA SER A 281 10.35 -7.88 -17.44
C SER A 281 9.36 -7.34 -16.40
N GLY A 282 9.86 -6.76 -15.29
CA GLY A 282 9.02 -6.11 -14.30
C GLY A 282 9.76 -5.65 -13.05
N ILE A 283 9.00 -5.37 -11.99
CA ILE A 283 9.50 -5.04 -10.65
C ILE A 283 8.99 -6.11 -9.68
N LEU A 284 9.87 -6.56 -8.79
CA LEU A 284 9.58 -7.46 -7.68
C LEU A 284 9.66 -6.67 -6.36
N LEU A 285 8.65 -6.86 -5.52
CA LEU A 285 8.56 -6.25 -4.21
C LEU A 285 8.32 -7.33 -3.17
N GLU A 286 9.12 -7.30 -2.11
CA GLU A 286 9.12 -8.31 -1.06
C GLU A 286 8.76 -7.67 0.28
N SER A 287 7.82 -8.27 1.00
CA SER A 287 7.51 -7.81 2.36
C SER A 287 8.74 -7.94 3.24
N LYS A 288 9.18 -6.83 3.84
CA LYS A 288 10.42 -6.78 4.64
C LYS A 288 10.19 -6.46 6.13
N ARG A 289 8.94 -6.51 6.59
CA ARG A 289 8.56 -6.18 7.97
C ARG A 289 8.61 -7.44 8.85
N SER A 290 8.94 -7.25 10.13
CA SER A 290 8.99 -8.30 11.16
C SER A 290 9.99 -9.46 10.86
N PRO A 291 10.27 -10.34 11.84
CA PRO A 291 11.11 -11.51 11.60
C PRO A 291 10.53 -12.47 10.55
N LEU A 292 11.40 -13.27 9.94
CA LEU A 292 11.03 -14.37 9.06
C LEU A 292 10.12 -15.38 9.78
N VAL A 293 9.05 -15.80 9.09
CA VAL A 293 8.21 -16.94 9.46
C VAL A 293 8.29 -17.99 8.35
N GLY A 294 8.53 -19.27 8.68
CA GLY A 294 8.70 -20.33 7.68
C GLY A 294 10.04 -20.28 6.93
N LYS A 295 10.10 -20.84 5.72
CA LYS A 295 11.35 -20.92 4.91
C LYS A 295 11.72 -19.59 4.27
N GLY A 296 12.96 -19.12 4.42
CA GLY A 296 13.45 -17.94 3.70
C GLY A 296 13.60 -18.20 2.20
N LEU A 297 13.41 -17.17 1.36
CA LEU A 297 13.60 -17.30 -0.09
C LEU A 297 15.09 -17.36 -0.47
N TYR A 298 15.92 -16.64 0.28
CA TYR A 298 17.38 -16.67 0.23
C TYR A 298 17.94 -16.42 1.62
N GLU A 299 19.26 -16.55 1.80
CA GLU A 299 19.92 -16.24 3.06
C GLU A 299 19.82 -14.73 3.36
N GLY A 300 19.53 -14.37 4.61
CA GLY A 300 19.45 -12.97 5.03
C GLY A 300 18.02 -12.42 5.12
N ARG A 301 17.86 -11.13 4.82
CA ARG A 301 16.56 -10.43 4.85
C ARG A 301 16.13 -10.08 3.42
N PRO A 302 14.83 -9.87 3.17
CA PRO A 302 14.36 -9.42 1.87
C PRO A 302 15.06 -8.12 1.44
N ALA A 303 15.53 -8.07 0.19
CA ALA A 303 16.06 -6.85 -0.44
C ALA A 303 14.96 -5.79 -0.62
N GLY A 304 13.70 -6.22 -0.64
CA GLY A 304 12.51 -5.37 -0.56
C GLY A 304 12.07 -4.87 -1.93
N ARG A 305 12.95 -4.25 -2.71
CA ARG A 305 12.63 -3.70 -4.05
C ARG A 305 13.66 -4.17 -5.07
N ASN A 306 13.21 -4.85 -6.11
CA ASN A 306 14.08 -5.45 -7.12
C ASN A 306 13.52 -5.24 -8.53
N ARG A 307 14.42 -5.19 -9.51
CA ARG A 307 14.11 -5.38 -10.93
C ARG A 307 14.15 -6.88 -11.25
N ILE A 308 13.25 -7.34 -12.10
CA ILE A 308 13.20 -8.73 -12.54
C ILE A 308 13.30 -8.82 -14.08
N PHE A 309 14.14 -9.74 -14.56
CA PHE A 309 14.39 -10.02 -15.97
C PHE A 309 14.17 -11.51 -16.22
N ILE A 310 13.23 -11.90 -17.07
CA ILE A 310 13.05 -13.31 -17.46
C ILE A 310 14.12 -13.64 -18.52
N GLU A 311 15.19 -14.29 -18.07
CA GLU A 311 16.37 -14.62 -18.90
C GLU A 311 16.14 -15.86 -19.78
N SER A 312 15.31 -16.79 -19.30
CA SER A 312 14.94 -18.00 -20.06
C SER A 312 13.58 -18.52 -19.64
N GLY A 313 12.88 -19.17 -20.56
CA GLY A 313 11.52 -19.65 -20.35
C GLY A 313 10.46 -18.61 -20.70
N ASN A 314 9.38 -18.57 -19.92
CA ASN A 314 8.25 -17.66 -20.09
C ASN A 314 7.63 -17.35 -18.71
N PRO A 315 6.64 -16.44 -18.60
CA PRO A 315 6.03 -16.08 -17.33
C PRO A 315 5.41 -17.22 -16.51
N THR A 316 5.19 -18.41 -17.08
CA THR A 316 4.70 -19.60 -16.36
C THR A 316 5.84 -20.44 -15.78
N ILE A 317 6.94 -20.61 -16.49
CA ILE A 317 8.09 -21.40 -16.04
C ILE A 317 9.37 -20.84 -16.65
N GLY A 318 10.37 -20.62 -15.82
CA GLY A 318 11.61 -20.05 -16.30
C GLY A 318 12.63 -19.73 -15.23
N ILE A 319 13.60 -18.92 -15.65
CA ILE A 319 14.64 -18.38 -14.80
C ILE A 319 14.63 -16.88 -14.93
N ALA A 320 14.52 -16.22 -13.79
CA ALA A 320 14.56 -14.78 -13.71
C ALA A 320 15.82 -14.29 -13.00
N LYS A 321 16.49 -13.30 -13.56
CA LYS A 321 17.53 -12.53 -12.88
C LYS A 321 16.85 -11.45 -12.05
N VAL A 322 17.18 -11.41 -10.77
CA VAL A 322 16.64 -10.47 -9.79
C VAL A 322 17.77 -9.60 -9.28
N ILE A 323 17.64 -8.29 -9.46
CA ILE A 323 18.67 -7.31 -9.13
C ILE A 323 18.04 -6.25 -8.23
N PRO A 324 18.69 -5.83 -7.14
CA PRO A 324 18.23 -4.71 -6.33
C PRO A 324 17.88 -3.48 -7.19
N TYR A 325 16.75 -2.86 -6.86
CA TYR A 325 16.25 -1.68 -7.57
C TYR A 325 17.16 -0.48 -7.33
N TYR A 326 17.57 -0.28 -6.07
CA TYR A 326 18.58 0.71 -5.68
C TYR A 326 19.88 -0.02 -5.32
N SER A 327 21.02 0.53 -5.75
CA SER A 327 22.29 0.23 -5.10
C SER A 327 22.30 1.02 -3.79
N ASP A 328 21.92 0.41 -2.67
CA ASP A 328 22.17 1.05 -1.38
C ASP A 328 23.69 1.09 -1.16
N PRO A 329 24.31 2.28 -1.07
CA PRO A 329 25.76 2.41 -0.88
C PRO A 329 26.25 1.82 0.45
N PHE A 330 25.35 1.51 1.39
CA PHE A 330 25.62 0.88 2.67
C PHE A 330 25.18 -0.58 2.76
N SER A 331 24.54 -1.13 1.72
CA SER A 331 24.11 -2.53 1.68
C SER A 331 25.18 -3.41 1.07
N THR A 332 25.56 -4.46 1.79
CA THR A 332 26.36 -5.58 1.25
C THR A 332 25.54 -6.52 0.36
N ASP A 333 24.21 -6.42 0.40
CA ASP A 333 23.26 -7.29 -0.33
C ASP A 333 23.03 -6.79 -1.77
N SER A 334 24.12 -6.46 -2.45
CA SER A 334 24.18 -6.10 -3.88
C SER A 334 24.09 -7.32 -4.81
N THR A 335 23.81 -8.51 -4.26
CA THR A 335 23.92 -9.76 -4.98
C THR A 335 22.76 -9.93 -5.93
N THR A 336 23.09 -9.91 -7.22
CA THR A 336 22.24 -10.48 -8.26
C THR A 336 21.88 -11.91 -7.86
N ALA A 337 20.59 -12.23 -7.92
CA ALA A 337 20.06 -13.55 -7.65
C ALA A 337 19.39 -14.12 -8.90
N TYR A 338 19.36 -15.44 -9.02
CA TYR A 338 18.67 -16.14 -10.11
C TYR A 338 17.55 -16.99 -9.53
N TRP A 339 16.32 -16.67 -9.88
CA TRP A 339 15.13 -17.39 -9.47
C TRP A 339 14.79 -18.44 -10.52
N LYS A 340 14.85 -19.72 -10.16
CA LYS A 340 14.10 -20.74 -10.90
C LYS A 340 12.67 -20.69 -10.39
N TYR A 341 11.69 -20.57 -11.29
CA TYR A 341 10.29 -20.54 -10.91
C TYR A 341 9.42 -21.42 -11.81
N SER A 342 8.33 -21.92 -11.23
CA SER A 342 7.28 -22.64 -11.94
C SER A 342 5.93 -22.31 -11.31
N VAL A 343 5.03 -21.81 -12.15
CA VAL A 343 3.63 -21.54 -11.82
C VAL A 343 2.81 -22.77 -12.16
N ASP A 344 2.04 -23.23 -11.19
CA ASP A 344 1.05 -24.29 -11.32
C ASP A 344 -0.34 -23.64 -11.37
N ALA A 345 -0.85 -23.51 -12.59
CA ALA A 345 -2.19 -23.00 -12.85
C ALA A 345 -3.21 -24.12 -12.59
N LYS A 346 -3.95 -24.04 -11.49
CA LYS A 346 -4.80 -25.14 -11.04
C LYS A 346 -6.19 -25.13 -11.66
N SER A 347 -6.68 -23.94 -11.98
CA SER A 347 -7.99 -23.75 -12.60
C SER A 347 -7.95 -22.64 -13.65
N ALA A 348 -9.10 -22.36 -14.26
CA ALA A 348 -9.27 -21.19 -15.12
C ALA A 348 -9.44 -19.88 -14.32
N ASN A 349 -9.32 -19.93 -12.98
CA ASN A 349 -9.37 -18.78 -12.09
C ASN A 349 -7.99 -18.59 -11.46
N THR A 350 -7.46 -17.36 -11.48
CA THR A 350 -6.15 -17.05 -10.87
C THR A 350 -6.03 -17.50 -9.40
N THR A 351 -7.13 -17.46 -8.65
CA THR A 351 -7.12 -17.46 -7.17
C THR A 351 -6.61 -18.75 -6.52
N ASP A 352 -6.47 -19.86 -7.26
CA ASP A 352 -5.92 -21.12 -6.75
C ASP A 352 -4.51 -21.46 -7.28
N ASP A 353 -3.95 -20.57 -8.10
CA ASP A 353 -2.60 -20.69 -8.63
C ASP A 353 -1.58 -20.75 -7.49
N THR A 354 -0.52 -21.52 -7.74
CA THR A 354 0.65 -21.53 -6.87
C THR A 354 1.92 -21.32 -7.67
N VAL A 355 2.90 -20.66 -7.07
CA VAL A 355 4.24 -20.52 -7.65
C VAL A 355 5.26 -21.13 -6.71
N VAL A 356 6.17 -21.91 -7.26
CA VAL A 356 7.34 -22.42 -6.57
C VAL A 356 8.54 -21.63 -7.06
N ILE A 357 9.34 -21.12 -6.12
CA ILE A 357 10.53 -20.30 -6.42
C ILE A 357 11.71 -20.87 -5.62
N GLU A 358 12.84 -21.09 -6.28
CA GLU A 358 14.11 -21.37 -5.63
C GLU A 358 15.19 -20.42 -6.15
N VAL A 359 16.06 -19.98 -5.24
CA VAL A 359 17.08 -18.97 -5.53
C VAL A 359 18.47 -19.59 -5.64
N PHE A 360 19.19 -19.16 -6.66
CA PHE A 360 20.54 -19.60 -6.99
C PHE A 360 21.46 -18.38 -7.11
N ALA A 361 22.75 -18.58 -6.82
CA ALA A 361 23.77 -17.55 -6.96
C ALA A 361 24.19 -17.33 -8.43
N ASP A 362 23.99 -18.32 -9.29
CA ASP A 362 24.38 -18.28 -10.70
C ASP A 362 23.29 -18.86 -11.60
N GLN A 363 23.25 -18.37 -12.85
CA GLN A 363 22.24 -18.74 -13.84
C GLN A 363 22.34 -20.20 -14.25
N GLN A 364 23.54 -20.75 -14.35
CA GLN A 364 23.77 -22.11 -14.82
C GLN A 364 23.23 -23.12 -13.79
N ALA A 365 23.48 -22.90 -12.50
CA ALA A 365 22.92 -23.71 -11.42
C ALA A 365 21.39 -23.66 -11.41
N ALA A 366 20.78 -22.49 -11.66
CA ALA A 366 19.32 -22.38 -11.79
C ALA A 366 18.78 -23.18 -13.00
N GLN A 367 19.54 -23.27 -14.09
CA GLN A 367 19.19 -24.04 -15.29
C GLN A 367 19.27 -25.54 -15.05
N GLU A 368 20.38 -26.01 -14.49
CA GLU A 368 20.71 -27.43 -14.40
C GLU A 368 20.08 -28.13 -13.18
N SER A 369 19.75 -27.39 -12.13
CA SER A 369 19.22 -27.97 -10.88
C SER A 369 17.72 -28.19 -10.93
N GLU A 370 17.24 -29.33 -10.45
CA GLU A 370 15.82 -29.50 -10.11
C GLU A 370 15.44 -28.71 -8.84
N PHE A 371 14.15 -28.47 -8.61
CA PHE A 371 13.69 -27.89 -7.35
C PHE A 371 14.05 -28.80 -6.18
N SER A 372 14.73 -28.22 -5.19
CA SER A 372 15.14 -28.89 -3.96
C SER A 372 14.15 -28.66 -2.83
N ASP A 373 14.48 -29.15 -1.64
CA ASP A 373 13.73 -28.86 -0.42
C ASP A 373 13.86 -27.40 0.06
N ARG A 374 14.76 -26.60 -0.55
CA ARG A 374 14.88 -25.15 -0.30
C ARG A 374 13.85 -24.31 -1.05
N ALA A 375 13.19 -24.87 -2.06
CA ALA A 375 12.18 -24.15 -2.81
C ALA A 375 11.05 -23.65 -1.90
N VAL A 376 10.66 -22.39 -2.10
CA VAL A 376 9.57 -21.73 -1.37
C VAL A 376 8.33 -21.73 -2.23
N LYS A 377 7.20 -22.12 -1.63
CA LYS A 377 5.89 -22.11 -2.28
C LYS A 377 5.09 -20.88 -1.87
N PHE A 378 4.53 -20.20 -2.86
CA PHE A 378 3.55 -19.14 -2.69
C PHE A 378 2.23 -19.53 -3.38
N GLN A 379 1.16 -18.84 -3.01
CA GLN A 379 -0.22 -19.06 -3.45
C GLN A 379 -0.98 -17.72 -3.51
N ARG A 380 -2.06 -17.64 -4.28
CA ARG A 380 -2.86 -16.38 -4.37
C ARG A 380 -3.74 -16.12 -3.15
N GLU A 381 -4.09 -17.17 -2.40
CA GLU A 381 -4.95 -17.01 -1.23
C GLU A 381 -4.12 -16.79 0.05
N PRO A 382 -4.36 -15.70 0.81
CA PRO A 382 -3.76 -15.50 2.12
C PRO A 382 -4.31 -16.54 3.12
N ARG A 383 -3.42 -17.19 3.89
CA ARG A 383 -3.78 -18.16 4.95
C ARG A 383 -3.81 -17.55 6.33
#